data_AF-A0A927VPN9-F1
#
_entry.id   AF-A0A927VPN9-F1
#
_cell.length_a   1.000
_cell.length_b   1.000
_cell.length_c   1.000
_cell.angle_alpha   90.00
_cell.angle_beta   90.00
_cell.angle_gamma   90.00
#
_symmetry.space_group_name_H-M   'P 1'
#
loop_
_entity.id
_entity.type
_entity.pdbx_description
1 polymer ?
#
loop_
_entity_poly.entity_id
_entity_poly.type
_entity_poly.pdbx_seq_one_letter_code
_entity_poly.pdbx_strand_id
1 'polypeptide(L)'
;MNILVIDAQGGGLGKQVISELKKHFPEQSIIAVGTNSAATQNMLKAGADEAATGENPVIVCSKNADIIIGPIGIVIADSMLGEITAAMAAAVGKSRAKRILIPMENCDNCVVGTRGMSVTAKTAEVIKEVAALIS
;
A
#
# COMPACT_ATOMS: atom_id res chain seq x y z
N MET A 1 5.44 -8.17 -12.60
CA MET A 1 5.98 -7.95 -11.24
C MET A 1 4.88 -8.22 -10.24
N ASN A 2 5.22 -8.68 -9.04
CA ASN A 2 4.26 -8.88 -7.95
C ASN A 2 4.11 -7.58 -7.16
N ILE A 3 2.95 -6.93 -7.27
CA ILE A 3 2.64 -5.69 -6.55
C ILE A 3 1.87 -6.04 -5.28
N LEU A 4 2.39 -5.63 -4.14
CA LEU A 4 1.72 -5.71 -2.85
C LEU A 4 1.16 -4.33 -2.48
N VAL A 5 -0.15 -4.22 -2.32
CA VAL A 5 -0.80 -3.02 -1.79
C VAL A 5 -1.21 -3.28 -0.35
N ILE A 6 -0.70 -2.47 0.57
CA ILE A 6 -1.03 -2.54 2.00
C ILE A 6 -1.84 -1.30 2.36
N ASP A 7 -2.98 -1.50 3.01
CA ASP A 7 -3.77 -0.38 3.54
C ASP A 7 -4.37 -0.72 4.91
N ALA A 8 -4.71 0.31 5.66
CA ALA A 8 -5.37 0.24 6.95
C ALA A 8 -6.64 1.11 6.96
N GLN A 9 -7.18 1.44 8.13
CA GLN A 9 -8.24 2.46 8.33
C GLN A 9 -9.30 2.51 7.20
N GLY A 10 -10.03 1.41 7.03
CA GLY A 10 -11.13 1.32 6.06
C GLY A 10 -10.74 1.18 4.58
N GLY A 11 -9.46 1.16 4.21
CA GLY A 11 -9.00 0.76 2.86
C GLY A 11 -9.26 1.76 1.73
N GLY A 12 -9.59 3.01 2.05
CA GLY A 12 -10.00 4.00 1.05
C GLY A 12 -8.89 4.34 0.05
N LEU A 13 -7.65 4.46 0.52
CA LEU A 13 -6.50 4.81 -0.31
C LEU A 13 -6.08 3.62 -1.18
N GLY A 14 -5.94 2.44 -0.58
CA GLY A 14 -5.60 1.19 -1.25
C GLY A 14 -6.61 0.84 -2.33
N LYS A 15 -7.91 1.03 -2.07
CA LYS A 15 -8.97 0.91 -3.08
C LYS A 15 -8.68 1.79 -4.30
N GLN A 16 -8.40 3.08 -4.08
CA GLN A 16 -8.15 4.03 -5.16
C GLN A 16 -6.89 3.67 -5.96
N VAL A 17 -5.80 3.29 -5.27
CA VAL A 17 -4.56 2.84 -5.90
C VAL A 17 -4.80 1.62 -6.77
N ILE A 18 -5.48 0.59 -6.25
CA ILE A 18 -5.72 -0.66 -6.98
C ILE A 18 -6.59 -0.42 -8.22
N SER A 19 -7.65 0.39 -8.10
CA SER A 19 -8.48 0.73 -9.26
C SER A 19 -7.68 1.41 -10.37
N GLU A 20 -6.79 2.35 -10.03
CA GLU A 20 -5.95 3.00 -11.03
C GLU A 20 -4.86 2.07 -11.58
N LEU A 21 -4.29 1.19 -10.76
CA LEU A 21 -3.34 0.16 -11.21
C LEU A 21 -3.98 -0.78 -12.23
N LYS A 22 -5.15 -1.34 -11.93
CA LYS A 22 -5.84 -2.25 -12.86
C LYS A 22 -6.29 -1.57 -14.14
N LYS A 23 -6.56 -0.26 -14.10
CA LYS A 23 -6.88 0.52 -15.29
C LYS A 23 -5.67 0.70 -16.23
N HIS A 24 -4.48 0.95 -15.68
CA HIS A 24 -3.29 1.24 -16.47
C HIS A 24 -2.44 0.00 -16.78
N PHE A 25 -2.45 -0.98 -15.88
CA PHE A 25 -1.61 -2.18 -15.92
C PHE A 25 -2.44 -3.45 -15.61
N PRO A 26 -3.44 -3.77 -16.44
CA PRO A 26 -4.39 -4.86 -16.15
C PRO A 26 -3.72 -6.22 -15.94
N GLU A 27 -2.60 -6.46 -16.61
CA GLU A 27 -1.83 -7.72 -16.56
C GLU A 27 -0.97 -7.87 -15.29
N GLN A 28 -0.79 -6.83 -14.48
CA GLN A 28 0.02 -6.93 -13.28
C GLN A 28 -0.75 -7.64 -12.16
N SER A 29 -0.07 -8.59 -11.50
CA SER A 29 -0.59 -9.28 -10.34
C SER A 29 -0.52 -8.37 -9.12
N ILE A 30 -1.66 -8.18 -8.46
CA ILE A 30 -1.85 -7.31 -7.31
C ILE A 30 -2.38 -8.15 -6.15
N ILE A 31 -1.59 -8.23 -5.08
CA ILE A 31 -2.00 -8.78 -3.79
C ILE A 31 -2.36 -7.61 -2.87
N ALA A 32 -3.58 -7.61 -2.34
CA ALA A 32 -4.02 -6.64 -1.35
C ALA A 32 -3.92 -7.21 0.07
N VAL A 33 -3.27 -6.49 0.98
CA VAL A 33 -3.24 -6.86 2.40
C VAL A 33 -3.79 -5.73 3.24
N GLY A 34 -4.99 -5.94 3.80
CA GLY A 34 -5.55 -5.01 4.78
C GLY A 34 -5.12 -5.37 6.20
N THR A 35 -4.89 -4.37 7.05
CA THR A 35 -4.72 -4.59 8.50
C THR A 35 -6.02 -5.01 9.19
N ASN A 36 -7.16 -4.71 8.56
CA ASN A 36 -8.50 -5.10 9.00
C ASN A 36 -9.34 -5.58 7.80
N SER A 37 -10.42 -6.32 8.10
CA SER A 37 -11.25 -6.95 7.07
C SER A 37 -11.93 -5.93 6.13
N ALA A 38 -12.29 -4.75 6.63
CA ALA A 38 -12.93 -3.72 5.81
C ALA A 38 -11.97 -3.19 4.74
N ALA A 39 -10.71 -2.93 5.12
CA ALA A 39 -9.68 -2.49 4.19
C ALA A 39 -9.42 -3.54 3.11
N THR A 40 -9.26 -4.81 3.51
CA THR A 40 -9.07 -5.94 2.59
C THR A 40 -10.23 -6.06 1.60
N GLN A 41 -11.48 -6.01 2.07
CA GLN A 41 -12.65 -6.14 1.21
C GLN A 41 -12.79 -4.99 0.22
N ASN A 42 -12.47 -3.76 0.63
CA ASN A 42 -12.52 -2.60 -0.26
C ASN A 42 -11.48 -2.69 -1.36
N MET A 43 -10.27 -3.15 -1.04
CA MET A 43 -9.21 -3.40 -2.02
C MET A 43 -9.53 -4.55 -2.97
N LEU A 44 -10.09 -5.65 -2.47
CA LEU A 44 -10.52 -6.78 -3.30
C LEU A 44 -11.61 -6.34 -4.30
N LYS A 45 -12.61 -5.58 -3.84
CA LYS A 45 -13.66 -5.01 -4.72
C LYS A 45 -13.13 -4.02 -5.75
N ALA A 46 -11.96 -3.42 -5.52
CA ALA A 46 -11.29 -2.55 -6.49
C ALA A 46 -10.58 -3.31 -7.61
N GLY A 47 -10.47 -4.65 -7.50
CA GLY A 47 -9.87 -5.50 -8.53
C GLY A 47 -8.51 -6.10 -8.15
N ALA A 48 -8.15 -6.20 -6.87
CA ALA A 48 -7.00 -7.01 -6.47
C ALA A 48 -7.22 -8.47 -6.90
N ASP A 49 -6.16 -9.17 -7.32
CA ASP A 49 -6.26 -10.57 -7.75
C ASP A 49 -6.37 -11.52 -6.54
N GLU A 50 -5.61 -11.21 -5.49
CA GLU A 50 -5.62 -11.92 -4.22
C GLU A 50 -5.72 -10.93 -3.07
N ALA A 51 -6.34 -11.34 -1.96
CA ALA A 51 -6.43 -10.50 -0.78
C ALA A 51 -6.34 -11.29 0.52
N ALA A 52 -5.68 -10.72 1.52
CA ALA A 52 -5.54 -11.30 2.85
C ALA A 52 -5.60 -10.21 3.93
N THR A 53 -5.87 -10.61 5.18
CA THR A 53 -6.02 -9.68 6.30
C THR A 53 -5.07 -10.01 7.44
N GLY A 54 -4.45 -8.98 8.04
CA GLY A 54 -3.72 -9.07 9.30
C GLY A 54 -2.20 -9.10 9.14
N GLU A 55 -1.52 -9.35 10.26
CA GLU A 55 -0.06 -9.24 10.39
C GLU A 55 0.72 -10.21 9.51
N ASN A 56 0.41 -11.50 9.61
CA ASN A 56 1.20 -12.51 8.93
C ASN A 56 1.16 -12.37 7.40
N PRO A 57 0.02 -12.04 6.75
CA PRO A 57 0.01 -11.70 5.33
C PRO A 57 0.95 -10.55 4.95
N VAL A 58 1.03 -9.47 5.76
CA VAL A 58 2.01 -8.40 5.51
C VAL A 58 3.43 -8.97 5.53
N ILE A 59 3.76 -9.78 6.54
CA ILE A 59 5.09 -10.37 6.70
C ILE A 59 5.44 -11.32 5.55
N VAL A 60 4.52 -12.18 5.14
CA VAL A 60 4.72 -13.21 4.11
C VAL A 60 4.79 -12.58 2.73
N CYS A 61 3.81 -11.76 2.36
CA CYS A 61 3.73 -11.15 1.03
C CYS A 61 4.89 -10.17 0.79
N SER A 62 5.36 -9.46 1.82
CA SER A 62 6.50 -8.54 1.70
C SER A 62 7.80 -9.22 1.27
N LYS A 63 7.96 -10.54 1.47
CA LYS A 63 9.18 -11.28 1.08
C LYS A 63 9.31 -11.46 -0.43
N ASN A 64 8.18 -11.56 -1.13
CA ASN A 64 8.11 -11.94 -2.54
C ASN A 64 7.59 -10.80 -3.43
N ALA A 65 7.20 -9.66 -2.84
CA ALA A 65 6.82 -8.48 -3.59
C ALA A 65 8.02 -7.87 -4.32
N ASP A 66 7.79 -7.39 -5.53
CA ASP A 66 8.73 -6.55 -6.28
C ASP A 66 8.49 -5.08 -5.95
N ILE A 67 7.21 -4.71 -5.75
CA ILE A 67 6.76 -3.37 -5.38
C ILE A 67 5.82 -3.47 -4.18
N ILE A 68 6.01 -2.63 -3.17
CA ILE A 68 5.08 -2.44 -2.05
C ILE A 68 4.55 -1.00 -2.09
N ILE A 69 3.22 -0.86 -2.04
CA ILE A 69 2.53 0.42 -2.12
C ILE A 69 1.59 0.56 -0.92
N GLY A 70 1.52 1.74 -0.31
CA GLY A 70 0.56 2.02 0.74
C GLY A 70 0.81 3.36 1.43
N PRO A 71 -0.01 3.74 2.43
CA PRO A 71 0.24 4.93 3.22
C PRO A 71 1.58 4.80 3.95
N ILE A 72 2.28 5.91 4.19
CA ILE A 72 3.58 5.91 4.86
C ILE A 72 3.57 5.22 6.24
N GLY A 73 2.40 5.17 6.90
CA GLY A 73 2.22 4.46 8.16
C GLY A 73 2.62 2.98 8.12
N ILE A 74 2.57 2.30 6.96
CA ILE A 74 2.90 0.86 6.89
C ILE A 74 4.35 0.52 7.26
N VAL A 75 5.25 1.51 7.31
CA VAL A 75 6.65 1.36 7.77
C VAL A 75 6.90 1.94 9.16
N ILE A 76 5.85 2.41 9.84
CA ILE A 76 5.93 3.05 11.15
C ILE A 76 5.19 2.15 12.14
N ALA A 77 5.93 1.57 13.07
CA ALA A 77 5.38 0.74 14.13
C ALA A 77 4.37 1.55 14.96
N ASP A 78 3.30 0.87 15.36
CA ASP A 78 2.17 1.39 16.15
C ASP A 78 1.38 2.53 15.47
N SER A 79 1.63 2.79 14.19
CA SER A 79 0.86 3.75 13.43
C SER A 79 -0.59 3.28 13.23
N MET A 80 -1.46 4.24 12.90
CA MET A 80 -2.88 3.98 12.61
C MET A 80 -3.56 3.28 13.80
N LEU A 81 -3.37 3.85 15.00
CA LEU A 81 -3.91 3.34 16.27
C LEU A 81 -3.44 1.90 16.61
N GLY A 82 -2.22 1.54 16.22
CA GLY A 82 -1.66 0.22 16.49
C GLY A 82 -2.02 -0.85 15.46
N GLU A 83 -2.68 -0.49 14.35
CA GLU A 83 -2.96 -1.46 13.27
C GLU A 83 -1.68 -1.99 12.60
N ILE A 84 -0.62 -1.18 12.56
CA ILE A 84 0.69 -1.60 12.07
C ILE A 84 1.55 -2.01 13.26
N THR A 85 1.81 -3.31 13.36
CA THR A 85 2.72 -3.81 14.40
C THR A 85 4.18 -3.58 14.01
N ALA A 86 5.07 -3.63 15.00
CA ALA A 86 6.51 -3.58 14.75
C ALA A 86 6.99 -4.67 13.77
N ALA A 87 6.37 -5.86 13.80
CA ALA A 87 6.71 -6.95 12.90
C ALA A 87 6.28 -6.64 11.44
N MET A 88 5.09 -6.06 11.24
CA MET A 88 4.66 -5.58 9.92
C MET A 88 5.62 -4.51 9.38
N ALA A 89 5.88 -3.45 10.16
CA ALA A 89 6.74 -2.35 9.76
C ALA A 89 8.16 -2.83 9.42
N ALA A 90 8.71 -3.76 10.22
CA ALA A 90 10.01 -4.37 9.95
C ALA A 90 10.00 -5.23 8.68
N ALA A 91 8.93 -5.99 8.42
CA ALA A 91 8.84 -6.81 7.21
C ALA A 91 8.80 -5.94 5.94
N VAL A 92 8.02 -4.87 5.94
CA VAL A 92 7.99 -3.90 4.83
C VAL A 92 9.34 -3.20 4.72
N GLY A 93 9.89 -2.69 5.82
CA GLY A 93 11.16 -1.96 5.89
C GLY A 93 12.41 -2.77 5.53
N LYS A 94 12.37 -4.10 5.70
CA LYS A 94 13.47 -5.01 5.33
C LYS A 94 13.28 -5.69 3.98
N SER A 95 12.12 -5.53 3.34
CA SER A 95 11.87 -6.10 2.02
C SER A 95 12.85 -5.55 0.97
N ARG A 96 13.20 -6.40 0.00
CA ARG A 96 13.95 -6.02 -1.21
C ARG A 96 13.09 -5.24 -2.21
N ALA A 97 11.78 -5.22 -2.02
CA ALA A 97 10.84 -4.54 -2.89
C ALA A 97 11.12 -3.03 -2.97
N LYS A 98 10.82 -2.43 -4.12
CA LYS A 98 10.67 -0.98 -4.20
C LYS A 98 9.44 -0.56 -3.42
N ARG A 99 9.57 0.46 -2.57
CA ARG A 99 8.47 0.95 -1.73
C ARG A 99 8.00 2.30 -2.24
N ILE A 100 6.73 2.38 -2.62
CA ILE A 100 6.07 3.62 -3.02
C ILE A 100 5.13 4.01 -1.87
N LEU A 101 5.59 4.95 -1.05
CA LEU A 101 4.90 5.33 0.18
C LEU A 101 4.13 6.63 -0.02
N ILE A 102 2.85 6.62 0.34
CA ILE A 102 1.94 7.74 0.14
C ILE A 102 1.86 8.56 1.43
N PRO A 103 2.28 9.84 1.45
CA PRO A 103 2.21 10.67 2.64
C PRO A 103 0.76 11.00 2.98
N MET A 104 0.34 10.74 4.23
CA MET A 104 -1.00 11.01 4.74
C MET A 104 -0.91 11.95 5.94
N GLU A 105 -1.75 13.00 5.97
CA GLU A 105 -1.65 14.09 6.95
C GLU A 105 -2.21 13.73 8.34
N ASN A 106 -2.96 12.63 8.45
CA ASN A 106 -3.73 12.29 9.65
C ASN A 106 -3.01 11.31 10.60
N CYS A 107 -1.67 11.20 10.53
CA CYS A 107 -0.93 10.13 11.20
C CYS A 107 0.16 10.63 12.18
N ASP A 108 0.04 11.85 12.72
CA ASP A 108 1.06 12.50 13.58
C ASP A 108 2.46 12.63 12.95
N ASN A 109 2.57 12.31 11.66
CA ASN A 109 3.80 12.29 10.91
C ASN A 109 3.90 13.53 10.01
N CYS A 110 4.94 14.33 10.22
CA CYS A 110 5.26 15.46 9.36
C CYS A 110 6.30 15.04 8.32
N VAL A 111 5.86 14.82 7.07
CA VAL A 111 6.76 14.56 5.94
C VAL A 111 7.04 15.89 5.24
N VAL A 112 8.32 16.31 5.24
CA VAL A 112 8.73 17.56 4.59
C VAL A 112 8.70 17.37 3.07
N GLY A 113 8.25 18.40 2.33
CA GLY A 113 8.21 18.40 0.86
C GLY A 113 6.95 17.77 0.23
N THR A 114 5.95 17.37 1.03
CA THR A 114 4.75 16.67 0.53
C THR A 114 3.45 17.46 0.69
N ARG A 115 3.51 18.76 1.04
CA ARG A 115 2.33 19.59 1.31
C ARG A 115 1.57 19.96 0.03
N GLY A 116 0.24 19.98 0.11
CA GLY A 116 -0.62 20.57 -0.92
C GLY A 116 -1.08 19.64 -2.05
N MET A 117 -0.79 18.33 -1.98
CA MET A 117 -1.27 17.36 -2.96
C MET A 117 -2.57 16.69 -2.50
N SER A 118 -3.58 16.68 -3.37
CA SER A 118 -4.78 15.88 -3.17
C SER A 118 -4.46 14.39 -3.19
N VAL A 119 -5.33 13.56 -2.59
CA VAL A 119 -5.18 12.09 -2.65
C VAL A 119 -5.11 11.60 -4.10
N THR A 120 -5.93 12.15 -4.99
CA THR A 120 -5.92 11.82 -6.42
C THR A 120 -4.59 12.16 -7.09
N ALA A 121 -3.99 13.33 -6.79
CA ALA A 121 -2.69 13.70 -7.33
C ALA A 121 -1.59 12.74 -6.83
N LYS A 122 -1.64 12.34 -5.55
CA LYS A 122 -0.70 11.35 -4.99
C LYS A 122 -0.84 10.00 -5.68
N THR A 123 -2.07 9.53 -5.91
CA THR A 123 -2.31 8.28 -6.64
C THR A 123 -1.77 8.34 -8.07
N ALA A 124 -1.91 9.48 -8.76
CA ALA A 124 -1.35 9.63 -10.10
C ALA A 124 0.19 9.50 -10.13
N GLU A 125 0.89 10.07 -9.14
CA GLU A 125 2.35 9.89 -9.00
C GLU A 125 2.72 8.44 -8.70
N VAL A 126 1.89 7.71 -7.92
CA VAL A 126 2.09 6.25 -7.74
C VAL A 126 2.06 5.52 -9.07
N ILE A 127 1.07 5.79 -9.92
CA ILE A 127 0.97 5.13 -11.24
C ILE A 127 2.19 5.44 -12.11
N LYS A 128 2.64 6.68 -12.11
CA LYS A 128 3.84 7.10 -12.84
C LYS A 128 5.09 6.35 -12.37
N GLU A 129 5.25 6.20 -11.06
CA GLU A 129 6.42 5.52 -10.50
C GLU A 129 6.38 4.00 -10.74
N VAL A 130 5.18 3.41 -10.67
CA VAL A 130 4.98 2.01 -11.08
C VAL A 130 5.32 1.83 -12.55
N ALA A 131 4.86 2.73 -13.43
CA ALA A 131 5.16 2.67 -14.86
C ALA A 131 6.67 2.61 -15.13
N ALA A 132 7.45 3.44 -14.44
CA ALA A 132 8.90 3.51 -14.58
C ALA A 132 9.64 2.25 -14.08
N LEU A 133 9.01 1.46 -13.21
CA LEU A 133 9.60 0.23 -12.66
C LEU A 133 9.26 -1.01 -13.48
N ILE A 134 8.10 -1.02 -14.16
CA ILE A 134 7.63 -2.18 -14.93
C ILE A 134 7.98 -2.10 -16.43
N SER A 135 8.46 -0.95 -16.90
CA SER A 135 8.90 -0.69 -18.27
C SER A 135 10.26 -1.30 -18.60
#